data_AF-A0A8C6RZC9-F1
#
_entry.id   AF-A0A8C6RZC9-F1
#
_cell.length_a   1.000
_cell.length_b   1.000
_cell.length_c   1.000
_cell.angle_alpha   90.00
_cell.angle_beta   90.00
_cell.angle_gamma   90.00
#
_symmetry.space_group_name_H-M   'P 1'
#
loop_
_entity.id
_entity.type
_entity.pdbx_description
1 polymer ?
#
loop_
_entity_poly.entity_id
_entity_poly.type
_entity_poly.pdbx_seq_one_letter_code
_entity_poly.pdbx_strand_id
1 'polypeptide(L)'
;MGKKGKKEKKGRGAEKTAAKMEKKLSKRSRKEETFVYNELYIYSIRKDTWTKVDIPGPPPRRCAHQAVVVPQGGGQLWIFGGEFASPDGEQFYHYKDLWVLHLATKTWEQIRSTGGPSGRSGHRMVAWKRQLVLFGGFHESTRDYIYYCDVYTFSLDTFLWSKLSPSGPGPAPRSGCLMAVTPQGSIAIYGGYSKQRVKKDVDKGTQHSDMFLLKPEEGGEGKWTWTRINPSGVRPTTRSGFSVAVIPNHQTLVFGGVCDEEEEESLEGMFFNDLYFYDATRNRWFAGQLKGPKLEKKRRRRGRAEESEGAADRDCGGADVPEPLEVITEVVSEDGTVVTIRQVLAPSGVVGQPPPEDENGAVEASGPSVEPCPRSNAMLAVKHGLLYVYGGMFEAGDRQVTLNDLYCLDLHKMEEWKTLVEMDPKMQEWLEETDSEEDSSSDEGAEGADEDQEEDSGEEEADPQHPEVVPGEQYADYLPRTEQYWLKLAWNHVGPEAKEKRALKVAQAMAKTFFDESIQDAAQDQR
;
A
#
# COMPACT_ATOMS: atom_id res chain seq x y z
N MET A 1 -52.33 29.58 -27.59
CA MET A 1 -51.72 28.54 -26.74
C MET A 1 -50.62 27.86 -27.55
N GLY A 2 -49.39 27.65 -27.03
CA GLY A 2 -48.39 26.88 -27.78
C GLY A 2 -46.89 27.15 -27.54
N LYS A 3 -46.49 28.08 -26.65
CA LYS A 3 -45.06 28.37 -26.39
C LYS A 3 -44.45 27.69 -25.15
N LYS A 4 -45.20 26.90 -24.37
CA LYS A 4 -44.67 26.21 -23.18
C LYS A 4 -44.04 24.84 -23.44
N GLY A 5 -44.39 24.12 -24.53
CA GLY A 5 -43.90 22.75 -24.77
C GLY A 5 -42.53 22.59 -25.43
N LYS A 6 -41.92 23.67 -25.96
CA LYS A 6 -40.66 23.58 -26.72
C LYS A 6 -39.40 23.74 -25.87
N LYS A 7 -39.52 24.32 -24.65
CA LYS A 7 -38.42 24.40 -23.67
C LYS A 7 -38.26 23.11 -22.85
N GLU A 8 -39.35 22.42 -22.52
CA GLU A 8 -39.30 21.13 -21.79
C GLU A 8 -38.68 20.00 -22.63
N LYS A 9 -38.95 19.94 -23.94
CA LYS A 9 -38.33 18.93 -24.82
C LYS A 9 -36.82 19.12 -25.01
N LYS A 10 -36.32 20.35 -24.92
CA LYS A 10 -34.89 20.66 -25.08
C LYS A 10 -34.08 20.37 -23.81
N GLY A 11 -34.70 20.45 -22.63
CA GLY A 11 -34.07 20.04 -21.35
C GLY A 11 -33.92 18.52 -21.21
N ARG A 12 -34.95 17.76 -21.62
CA ARG A 12 -34.95 16.28 -21.52
C ARG A 12 -33.94 15.57 -22.43
N GLY A 13 -33.55 16.20 -23.55
CA GLY A 13 -32.54 15.66 -24.47
C GLY A 13 -31.12 15.79 -23.93
N ALA A 14 -30.78 16.97 -23.38
CA ALA A 14 -29.46 17.23 -22.80
C ALA A 14 -29.18 16.38 -21.56
N GLU A 15 -30.20 16.11 -20.74
CA GLU A 15 -30.12 15.27 -19.54
C GLU A 15 -29.87 13.79 -19.88
N LYS A 16 -30.46 13.28 -20.99
CA LYS A 16 -30.22 11.91 -21.48
C LYS A 16 -28.81 11.72 -22.07
N THR A 17 -28.24 12.75 -22.69
CA THR A 17 -26.89 12.69 -23.28
C THR A 17 -25.79 12.79 -22.22
N ALA A 18 -26.00 13.64 -21.19
CA ALA A 18 -25.12 13.70 -20.03
C ALA A 18 -25.09 12.36 -19.27
N ALA A 19 -26.26 11.76 -18.99
CA ALA A 19 -26.35 10.45 -18.33
C ALA A 19 -25.70 9.30 -19.15
N LYS A 20 -25.69 9.40 -20.49
CA LYS A 20 -25.07 8.39 -21.37
C LYS A 20 -23.55 8.54 -21.47
N MET A 21 -23.03 9.77 -21.39
CA MET A 21 -21.59 10.04 -21.25
C MET A 21 -21.07 9.68 -19.86
N GLU A 22 -21.82 9.98 -18.81
CA GLU A 22 -21.50 9.59 -17.43
C GLU A 22 -21.47 8.07 -17.28
N LYS A 23 -22.43 7.35 -17.88
CA LYS A 23 -22.46 5.87 -17.94
C LYS A 23 -21.35 5.27 -18.83
N LYS A 24 -20.83 6.02 -19.81
CA LYS A 24 -19.68 5.61 -20.65
C LYS A 24 -18.33 5.89 -19.97
N LEU A 25 -18.20 6.97 -19.21
CA LEU A 25 -17.03 7.23 -18.36
C LEU A 25 -16.98 6.24 -17.19
N SER A 26 -18.13 5.95 -16.56
CA SER A 26 -18.29 4.88 -15.57
C SER A 26 -18.02 3.48 -16.11
N LYS A 27 -18.19 3.25 -17.43
CA LYS A 27 -17.81 1.97 -18.08
C LYS A 27 -16.34 1.88 -18.49
N ARG A 28 -15.61 3.01 -18.55
CA ARG A 28 -14.20 3.07 -18.97
C ARG A 28 -13.23 3.15 -17.79
N SER A 29 -13.70 3.60 -16.63
CA SER A 29 -13.11 3.23 -15.33
C SER A 29 -13.65 1.84 -14.97
N ARG A 30 -12.81 0.81 -15.05
CA ARG A 30 -13.05 -0.43 -14.32
C ARG A 30 -13.05 0.02 -12.85
N LYS A 31 -14.24 0.16 -12.24
CA LYS A 31 -14.34 0.70 -10.87
C LYS A 31 -13.69 -0.34 -9.95
N GLU A 32 -12.52 -0.03 -9.41
CA GLU A 32 -11.85 -0.89 -8.45
C GLU A 32 -12.72 -0.94 -7.20
N GLU A 33 -13.38 -2.07 -6.96
CA GLU A 33 -14.25 -2.22 -5.82
C GLU A 33 -13.46 -2.63 -4.58
N THR A 34 -13.59 -1.85 -3.50
CA THR A 34 -12.99 -2.13 -2.21
C THR A 34 -13.91 -3.04 -1.38
N PHE A 35 -13.40 -4.21 -1.01
CA PHE A 35 -14.11 -5.15 -0.15
C PHE A 35 -13.58 -5.13 1.28
N VAL A 36 -14.49 -4.92 2.24
CA VAL A 36 -14.18 -5.00 3.67
C VAL A 36 -14.82 -6.26 4.26
N TYR A 37 -14.05 -7.01 5.04
CA TYR A 37 -14.45 -8.30 5.61
C TYR A 37 -14.73 -8.22 7.11
N ASN A 38 -15.46 -9.21 7.63
CA ASN A 38 -15.64 -9.47 9.07
C ASN A 38 -15.48 -10.96 9.40
N GLU A 39 -14.84 -11.71 8.51
CA GLU A 39 -14.61 -13.14 8.68
C GLU A 39 -13.51 -13.40 9.71
N LEU A 40 -13.67 -14.46 10.49
CA LEU A 40 -12.68 -14.88 11.47
C LEU A 40 -12.00 -16.16 11.00
N TYR A 41 -10.67 -16.10 10.85
CA TYR A 41 -9.84 -17.25 10.54
C TYR A 41 -8.94 -17.59 11.72
N ILE A 42 -8.76 -18.90 11.96
CA ILE A 42 -7.80 -19.41 12.95
C ILE A 42 -6.76 -20.26 12.23
N TYR A 43 -5.50 -19.87 12.36
CA TYR A 43 -4.37 -20.67 11.90
C TYR A 43 -3.92 -21.67 12.97
N SER A 44 -3.88 -22.95 12.61
CA SER A 44 -3.41 -24.02 13.49
C SER A 44 -1.95 -24.37 13.20
N ILE A 45 -1.03 -23.85 14.02
CA ILE A 45 0.42 -24.11 13.89
C ILE A 45 0.76 -25.61 13.85
N ARG A 46 0.03 -26.45 14.59
CA ARG A 46 0.29 -27.90 14.64
C ARG A 46 -0.14 -28.63 13.36
N LYS A 47 -1.18 -28.13 12.71
CA LYS A 47 -1.75 -28.73 11.49
C LYS A 47 -1.25 -28.05 10.22
N ASP A 48 -0.66 -26.85 10.35
CA ASP A 48 -0.28 -25.99 9.25
C ASP A 48 -1.46 -25.65 8.32
N THR A 49 -2.60 -25.30 8.92
CA THR A 49 -3.85 -25.05 8.18
C THR A 49 -4.62 -23.87 8.75
N TRP A 50 -5.18 -23.05 7.88
CA TRP A 50 -6.21 -22.07 8.21
C TRP A 50 -7.59 -22.72 8.32
N THR A 51 -8.44 -22.18 9.17
CA THR A 51 -9.84 -22.61 9.29
C THR A 51 -10.71 -21.40 9.53
N LYS A 52 -11.72 -21.20 8.67
CA LYS A 52 -12.77 -20.20 8.87
C LYS A 52 -13.64 -20.62 10.05
N VAL A 53 -13.93 -19.68 10.95
CA VAL A 53 -14.73 -19.91 12.14
C VAL A 53 -15.94 -18.98 12.11
N ASP A 54 -17.10 -19.57 11.94
CA ASP A 54 -18.36 -18.84 11.93
C ASP A 54 -18.90 -18.72 13.37
N ILE A 55 -18.85 -17.51 13.91
CA ILE A 55 -19.41 -17.18 15.22
C ILE A 55 -20.55 -16.18 14.99
N PRO A 56 -21.79 -16.48 15.45
CA PRO A 56 -22.92 -15.57 15.29
C PRO A 56 -22.67 -14.20 15.94
N GLY A 57 -23.26 -13.16 15.33
CA GLY A 57 -23.21 -11.78 15.82
C GLY A 57 -21.81 -11.14 15.84
N PRO A 58 -20.99 -11.28 14.78
CA PRO A 58 -19.68 -10.62 14.73
C PRO A 58 -19.82 -9.10 14.64
N PRO A 59 -18.75 -8.34 14.93
CA PRO A 59 -18.72 -6.91 14.61
C PRO A 59 -18.96 -6.67 13.11
N PRO A 60 -19.50 -5.49 12.75
CA PRO A 60 -19.54 -5.04 11.35
C PRO A 60 -18.18 -5.10 10.66
N ARG A 61 -18.20 -5.30 9.34
CA ARG A 61 -17.05 -5.26 8.43
C ARG A 61 -16.21 -4.02 8.69
N ARG A 62 -14.91 -4.20 8.92
CA ARG A 62 -14.00 -3.10 9.25
C ARG A 62 -12.53 -3.41 8.95
N CYS A 63 -11.77 -2.39 8.58
CA CYS A 63 -10.31 -2.38 8.53
C CYS A 63 -9.75 -1.35 9.52
N ALA A 64 -8.42 -1.28 9.65
CA ALA A 64 -7.70 -0.31 10.49
C ALA A 64 -8.17 -0.19 11.95
N HIS A 65 -8.83 -1.25 12.47
CA HIS A 65 -9.21 -1.40 13.86
C HIS A 65 -8.00 -1.90 14.67
N GLN A 66 -8.07 -1.79 16.00
CA GLN A 66 -7.07 -2.41 16.85
C GLN A 66 -7.69 -3.56 17.64
N ALA A 67 -6.98 -4.69 17.64
CA ALA A 67 -7.33 -5.87 18.41
C ALA A 67 -6.31 -6.13 19.53
N VAL A 68 -6.79 -6.50 20.71
CA VAL A 68 -5.95 -6.79 21.89
C VAL A 68 -6.45 -8.04 22.58
N VAL A 69 -5.54 -8.98 22.87
CA VAL A 69 -5.87 -10.19 23.62
C VAL A 69 -5.54 -10.01 25.10
N VAL A 70 -6.47 -10.41 25.96
CA VAL A 70 -6.27 -10.49 27.42
C VAL A 70 -6.55 -11.91 27.93
N PRO A 71 -5.84 -12.38 28.97
CA PRO A 71 -5.97 -13.76 29.45
C PRO A 71 -7.22 -14.03 30.29
N GLN A 72 -7.99 -12.99 30.64
CA GLN A 72 -9.19 -13.10 31.48
C GLN A 72 -10.23 -14.06 30.86
N GLY A 73 -10.94 -14.82 31.70
CA GLY A 73 -12.06 -15.66 31.26
C GLY A 73 -11.69 -16.79 30.31
N GLY A 74 -10.43 -17.24 30.31
CA GLY A 74 -9.93 -18.24 29.35
C GLY A 74 -9.51 -17.65 28.00
N GLY A 75 -9.38 -16.32 27.92
CA GLY A 75 -8.96 -15.59 26.73
C GLY A 75 -10.09 -14.74 26.16
N GLN A 76 -9.81 -13.45 25.98
CA GLN A 76 -10.73 -12.50 25.37
C GLN A 76 -9.99 -11.66 24.33
N LEU A 77 -10.56 -11.52 23.14
CA LEU A 77 -10.06 -10.66 22.08
C LEU A 77 -10.95 -9.41 22.01
N TRP A 78 -10.38 -8.27 22.35
CA TRP A 78 -11.05 -6.98 22.38
C TRP A 78 -10.76 -6.19 21.10
N ILE A 79 -11.79 -5.62 20.48
CA ILE A 79 -11.69 -4.83 19.25
C ILE A 79 -12.34 -3.47 19.48
N PHE A 80 -11.63 -2.40 19.16
CA PHE A 80 -12.19 -1.04 19.17
C PHE A 80 -12.00 -0.38 17.81
N GLY A 81 -13.00 0.41 17.41
CA GLY A 81 -12.93 1.32 16.27
C GLY A 81 -12.63 0.63 14.93
N GLY A 82 -11.84 1.32 14.10
CA GLY A 82 -11.63 0.98 12.70
C GLY A 82 -12.61 1.71 11.80
N GLU A 83 -12.59 1.38 10.51
CA GLU A 83 -13.45 2.01 9.51
C GLU A 83 -14.01 1.00 8.51
N PHE A 84 -15.13 1.37 7.90
CA PHE A 84 -15.66 0.73 6.71
C PHE A 84 -15.47 1.69 5.53
N ALA A 85 -14.74 1.25 4.52
CA ALA A 85 -14.64 1.93 3.24
C ALA A 85 -15.81 1.49 2.34
N SER A 86 -16.46 2.44 1.68
CA SER A 86 -17.44 2.14 0.64
C SER A 86 -16.79 1.39 -0.53
N PRO A 87 -17.55 0.60 -1.31
CA PRO A 87 -17.00 -0.14 -2.44
C PRO A 87 -16.28 0.75 -3.45
N ASP A 88 -16.72 1.99 -3.65
CA ASP A 88 -16.06 2.97 -4.51
C ASP A 88 -14.86 3.68 -3.87
N GLY A 89 -14.52 3.39 -2.62
CA GLY A 89 -13.40 4.00 -1.90
C GLY A 89 -13.58 5.47 -1.52
N GLU A 90 -14.75 6.07 -1.79
CA GLU A 90 -14.96 7.52 -1.60
C GLU A 90 -15.45 7.90 -0.20
N GLN A 91 -16.02 6.95 0.56
CA GLN A 91 -16.64 7.22 1.86
C GLN A 91 -16.12 6.27 2.93
N PHE A 92 -15.73 6.86 4.06
CA PHE A 92 -15.26 6.13 5.24
C PHE A 92 -16.24 6.31 6.39
N TYR A 93 -16.68 5.20 6.97
CA TYR A 93 -17.44 5.19 8.21
C TYR A 93 -16.56 4.73 9.37
N HIS A 94 -16.17 5.66 10.25
CA HIS A 94 -15.33 5.34 11.41
C HIS A 94 -16.16 4.84 12.60
N TYR A 95 -15.88 3.61 13.02
CA TYR A 95 -16.53 2.98 14.16
C TYR A 95 -16.03 3.54 15.50
N LYS A 96 -16.92 3.56 16.50
CA LYS A 96 -16.64 3.93 17.90
C LYS A 96 -17.03 2.85 18.91
N ASP A 97 -17.40 1.67 18.41
CA ASP A 97 -17.88 0.57 19.21
C ASP A 97 -16.73 -0.26 19.78
N LEU A 98 -17.02 -0.94 20.89
CA LEU A 98 -16.12 -1.86 21.57
C LEU A 98 -16.74 -3.25 21.53
N TRP A 99 -15.98 -4.22 21.04
CA TRP A 99 -16.39 -5.61 20.94
C TRP A 99 -15.44 -6.51 21.70
N VAL A 100 -15.95 -7.61 22.23
CA VAL A 100 -15.15 -8.69 22.80
C VAL A 100 -15.59 -10.02 22.21
N LEU A 101 -14.62 -10.81 21.77
CA LEU A 101 -14.77 -12.23 21.49
C LEU A 101 -14.26 -13.00 22.70
N HIS A 102 -15.15 -13.70 23.38
CA HIS A 102 -14.79 -14.64 24.44
C HIS A 102 -14.27 -15.93 23.80
N LEU A 103 -12.96 -16.16 23.85
CA LEU A 103 -12.31 -17.27 23.13
C LEU A 103 -12.70 -18.65 23.69
N ALA A 104 -12.96 -18.72 25.01
CA ALA A 104 -13.36 -19.95 25.68
C ALA A 104 -14.75 -20.44 25.24
N THR A 105 -15.71 -19.51 25.10
CA THR A 105 -17.10 -19.81 24.75
C THR A 105 -17.40 -19.62 23.27
N LYS A 106 -16.49 -18.98 22.52
CA LYS A 106 -16.66 -18.57 21.12
C LYS A 106 -17.92 -17.73 20.93
N THR A 107 -18.03 -16.64 21.69
CA THR A 107 -19.18 -15.73 21.63
C THR A 107 -18.72 -14.29 21.47
N TRP A 108 -19.32 -13.58 20.53
CA TRP A 108 -19.18 -12.14 20.38
C TRP A 108 -20.11 -11.39 21.32
N GLU A 109 -19.64 -10.28 21.85
CA GLU A 109 -20.42 -9.36 22.67
C GLU A 109 -20.03 -7.92 22.33
N GLN A 110 -21.04 -7.08 22.09
CA GLN A 110 -20.85 -5.64 21.97
C GLN A 110 -20.94 -4.99 23.35
N ILE A 111 -19.85 -4.35 23.76
CA ILE A 111 -19.77 -3.69 25.05
C ILE A 111 -20.28 -2.25 24.92
N ARG A 112 -21.39 -1.97 25.58
CA ARG A 112 -21.99 -0.62 25.61
C ARG A 112 -21.49 0.12 26.84
N SER A 113 -20.62 1.09 26.61
CA SER A 113 -20.06 1.94 27.65
C SER A 113 -20.04 3.40 27.18
N THR A 114 -20.39 4.32 28.08
CA THR A 114 -20.41 5.77 27.81
C THR A 114 -19.07 6.42 28.14
N GLY A 115 -18.80 7.60 27.57
CA GLY A 115 -17.57 8.35 27.86
C GLY A 115 -16.32 7.81 27.14
N GLY A 116 -16.50 6.92 26.17
CA GLY A 116 -15.43 6.39 25.33
C GLY A 116 -14.96 7.35 24.23
N PRO A 117 -13.94 6.92 23.45
CA PRO A 117 -13.39 7.71 22.35
C PRO A 117 -14.42 7.95 21.24
N SER A 118 -14.20 8.99 20.44
CA SER A 118 -14.91 9.18 19.16
C SER A 118 -14.56 8.08 18.15
N GLY A 119 -15.39 7.94 17.11
CA GLY A 119 -15.14 6.97 16.04
C GLY A 119 -13.86 7.28 15.30
N ARG A 120 -12.99 6.28 15.14
CA ARG A 120 -11.62 6.48 14.63
C ARG A 120 -11.00 5.19 14.11
N SER A 121 -10.09 5.34 13.16
CA SER A 121 -9.24 4.28 12.60
C SER A 121 -7.76 4.62 12.77
N GLY A 122 -6.88 3.64 12.55
CA GLY A 122 -5.43 3.82 12.66
C GLY A 122 -4.93 4.19 14.07
N HIS A 123 -5.79 4.10 15.08
CA HIS A 123 -5.41 4.27 16.49
C HIS A 123 -4.66 3.04 16.99
N ARG A 124 -3.97 3.18 18.12
CA ARG A 124 -3.37 2.03 18.80
C ARG A 124 -4.01 1.81 20.16
N MET A 125 -4.05 0.55 20.55
CA MET A 125 -4.64 0.05 21.79
C MET A 125 -3.77 -1.10 22.28
N VAL A 126 -3.48 -1.11 23.57
CA VAL A 126 -2.68 -2.14 24.25
C VAL A 126 -3.33 -2.55 25.56
N ALA A 127 -3.12 -3.79 26.00
CA ALA A 127 -3.49 -4.23 27.34
C ALA A 127 -2.43 -3.80 28.33
N TRP A 128 -2.84 -3.03 29.34
CA TRP A 128 -1.99 -2.60 30.44
C TRP A 128 -2.66 -2.96 31.76
N LYS A 129 -2.08 -3.93 32.49
CA LYS A 129 -2.68 -4.50 33.72
C LYS A 129 -4.12 -4.98 33.44
N ARG A 130 -5.13 -4.47 34.15
CA ARG A 130 -6.56 -4.77 33.96
C ARG A 130 -7.28 -3.67 33.15
N GLN A 131 -6.56 -2.97 32.28
CA GLN A 131 -7.11 -1.90 31.46
C GLN A 131 -6.67 -2.05 30.00
N LEU A 132 -7.51 -1.60 29.08
CA LEU A 132 -7.09 -1.30 27.71
C LEU A 132 -6.71 0.17 27.67
N VAL A 133 -5.57 0.51 27.07
CA VAL A 133 -5.14 1.90 26.88
C VAL A 133 -5.12 2.18 25.40
N LEU A 134 -5.83 3.22 24.98
CA LEU A 134 -5.96 3.66 23.60
C LEU A 134 -5.28 5.02 23.40
N PHE A 135 -4.60 5.19 22.28
CA PHE A 135 -3.99 6.46 21.88
C PHE A 135 -4.21 6.76 20.40
N GLY A 136 -4.50 8.04 20.13
CA GLY A 136 -4.45 8.62 18.79
C GLY A 136 -5.49 8.08 17.82
N GLY A 137 -5.09 7.98 16.55
CA GLY A 137 -5.93 7.63 15.41
C GLY A 137 -6.36 8.84 14.61
N PHE A 138 -7.15 8.60 13.57
CA PHE A 138 -7.73 9.64 12.74
C PHE A 138 -9.22 9.41 12.51
N HIS A 139 -9.90 10.46 12.09
CA HIS A 139 -11.28 10.44 11.63
C HIS A 139 -11.38 11.33 10.41
N GLU A 140 -11.93 10.81 9.34
CA GLU A 140 -12.21 11.52 8.11
C GLU A 140 -13.72 11.63 7.88
N SER A 141 -14.09 12.73 7.26
CA SER A 141 -15.42 13.01 6.75
C SER A 141 -15.28 13.60 5.36
N THR A 142 -16.38 13.71 4.63
CA THR A 142 -16.40 14.28 3.26
C THR A 142 -15.86 15.71 3.13
N ARG A 143 -15.57 16.41 4.23
CA ARG A 143 -15.12 17.83 4.22
C ARG A 143 -13.82 18.06 4.97
N ASP A 144 -13.62 17.31 6.05
CA ASP A 144 -12.51 17.50 6.98
C ASP A 144 -12.02 16.18 7.53
N TYR A 145 -10.75 16.17 7.93
CA TYR A 145 -10.12 15.09 8.67
C TYR A 145 -9.51 15.63 9.98
N ILE A 146 -9.44 14.77 10.99
CA ILE A 146 -8.92 15.08 12.31
C ILE A 146 -8.02 13.93 12.77
N TYR A 147 -6.78 14.27 13.13
CA TYR A 147 -5.89 13.37 13.85
C TYR A 147 -6.05 13.60 15.35
N TYR A 148 -5.94 12.53 16.14
CA TYR A 148 -6.07 12.56 17.58
C TYR A 148 -4.72 12.35 18.28
N CYS A 149 -4.58 12.92 19.48
CA CYS A 149 -3.50 12.64 20.44
C CYS A 149 -4.05 12.33 21.84
N ASP A 150 -5.36 12.13 21.98
CA ASP A 150 -5.97 11.83 23.27
C ASP A 150 -5.69 10.38 23.69
N VAL A 151 -5.72 10.18 25.01
CA VAL A 151 -5.51 8.88 25.64
C VAL A 151 -6.78 8.49 26.39
N TYR A 152 -7.27 7.28 26.15
CA TYR A 152 -8.37 6.69 26.93
C TYR A 152 -7.92 5.41 27.59
N THR A 153 -8.53 5.11 28.72
CA THR A 153 -8.46 3.79 29.34
C THR A 153 -9.84 3.17 29.45
N PHE A 154 -9.92 1.87 29.25
CA PHE A 154 -11.11 1.07 29.51
C PHE A 154 -10.80 0.07 30.62
N SER A 155 -11.54 0.14 31.71
CA SER A 155 -11.39 -0.79 32.83
C SER A 155 -12.05 -2.13 32.51
N LEU A 156 -11.28 -3.22 32.57
CA LEU A 156 -11.80 -4.60 32.40
C LEU A 156 -12.54 -5.11 33.64
N ASP A 157 -12.53 -4.33 34.73
CA ASP A 157 -13.26 -4.61 35.96
C ASP A 157 -14.63 -3.97 35.98
N THR A 158 -14.69 -2.68 35.63
CA THR A 158 -15.90 -1.87 35.75
C THR A 158 -16.60 -1.64 34.43
N PHE A 159 -15.96 -1.99 33.30
CA PHE A 159 -16.47 -1.76 31.94
C PHE A 159 -16.74 -0.28 31.64
N LEU A 160 -15.93 0.60 32.24
CA LEU A 160 -16.03 2.05 32.07
C LEU A 160 -14.81 2.61 31.35
N TRP A 161 -15.09 3.53 30.42
CA TRP A 161 -14.08 4.37 29.82
C TRP A 161 -13.70 5.54 30.73
N SER A 162 -12.44 5.95 30.68
CA SER A 162 -11.93 7.16 31.29
C SER A 162 -10.98 7.86 30.32
N LYS A 163 -11.16 9.16 30.11
CA LYS A 163 -10.20 9.97 29.38
C LYS A 163 -9.06 10.33 30.32
N LEU A 164 -7.82 10.09 29.92
CA LEU A 164 -6.64 10.53 30.66
C LEU A 164 -6.23 11.94 30.23
N SER A 165 -5.68 12.68 31.17
CA SER A 165 -5.04 13.98 30.92
C SER A 165 -3.59 13.92 31.40
N PRO A 166 -2.69 13.23 30.65
CA PRO A 166 -1.32 13.10 31.09
C PRO A 166 -0.61 14.46 31.10
N SER A 167 0.24 14.69 32.10
CA SER A 167 1.04 15.91 32.20
C SER A 167 2.28 15.87 31.29
N GLY A 168 2.91 17.03 31.06
CA GLY A 168 4.13 17.13 30.26
C GLY A 168 3.91 17.18 28.74
N PRO A 169 5.00 17.35 27.96
CA PRO A 169 4.92 17.47 26.50
C PRO A 169 4.67 16.10 25.86
N GLY A 170 3.44 15.89 25.42
CA GLY A 170 3.02 14.68 24.71
C GLY A 170 3.28 14.71 23.20
N PRO A 171 3.08 13.57 22.53
CA PRO A 171 3.13 13.49 21.07
C PRO A 171 2.09 14.38 20.41
N ALA A 172 2.43 14.90 19.23
CA ALA A 172 1.47 15.54 18.33
C ALA A 172 0.39 14.52 17.87
N PRO A 173 -0.80 14.99 17.44
CA PRO A 173 -1.82 14.12 16.85
C PRO A 173 -1.28 13.25 15.73
N ARG A 174 -1.64 11.96 15.73
CA ARG A 174 -1.10 10.97 14.79
C ARG A 174 -1.94 9.69 14.70
N SER A 175 -1.85 9.01 13.57
CA SER A 175 -2.33 7.65 13.33
C SER A 175 -1.16 6.74 12.93
N GLY A 176 -1.40 5.43 12.91
CA GLY A 176 -0.43 4.45 12.42
C GLY A 176 0.87 4.35 13.23
N CYS A 177 0.91 4.91 14.44
CA CYS A 177 2.10 4.88 15.28
C CYS A 177 2.36 3.49 15.91
N LEU A 178 3.53 3.31 16.53
CA LEU A 178 3.83 2.18 17.39
C LEU A 178 3.23 2.43 18.76
N MET A 179 2.70 1.38 19.39
CA MET A 179 2.37 1.42 20.81
C MET A 179 2.73 0.08 21.44
N ALA A 180 3.56 0.11 22.49
CA ALA A 180 3.98 -1.11 23.19
C ALA A 180 4.14 -0.86 24.70
N VAL A 181 3.74 -1.84 25.50
CA VAL A 181 3.94 -1.80 26.96
C VAL A 181 5.35 -2.25 27.29
N THR A 182 6.07 -1.43 28.05
CA THR A 182 7.42 -1.73 28.52
C THR A 182 7.39 -2.69 29.71
N PRO A 183 8.47 -3.45 29.97
CA PRO A 183 8.55 -4.33 31.13
C PRO A 183 8.37 -3.60 32.47
N GLN A 184 8.71 -2.30 32.52
CA GLN A 184 8.53 -1.45 33.70
C GLN A 184 7.09 -0.94 33.87
N GLY A 185 6.16 -1.31 32.98
CA GLY A 185 4.77 -0.89 33.03
C GLY A 185 4.51 0.53 32.54
N SER A 186 5.41 1.08 31.72
CA SER A 186 5.15 2.31 30.94
C SER A 186 4.67 1.95 29.54
N ILE A 187 4.21 2.92 28.75
CA ILE A 187 3.77 2.68 27.36
C ILE A 187 4.61 3.54 26.42
N ALA A 188 5.35 2.88 25.53
CA ALA A 188 6.15 3.53 24.50
C ALA A 188 5.31 3.82 23.26
N ILE A 189 5.46 5.02 22.70
CA ILE A 189 4.88 5.45 21.43
C ILE A 189 5.99 5.90 20.52
N TYR A 190 5.99 5.44 19.27
CA TYR A 190 7.00 5.79 18.29
C TYR A 190 6.38 6.03 16.92
N GLY A 191 6.83 7.09 16.25
CA GLY A 191 6.47 7.39 14.87
C GLY A 191 4.99 7.62 14.63
N GLY A 192 4.51 7.26 13.44
CA GLY A 192 3.15 7.51 12.95
C GLY A 192 3.09 8.63 11.92
N TYR A 193 1.89 8.93 11.43
CA TYR A 193 1.65 9.95 10.41
C TYR A 193 0.56 10.92 10.88
N SER A 194 0.65 12.16 10.42
CA SER A 194 -0.42 13.14 10.54
C SER A 194 -0.43 14.07 9.34
N LYS A 195 -1.63 14.50 8.95
CA LYS A 195 -1.83 15.53 7.93
C LYS A 195 -2.42 16.76 8.61
N GLN A 196 -2.00 17.96 8.20
CA GLN A 196 -2.57 19.22 8.67
C GLN A 196 -2.82 20.17 7.50
N ARG A 197 -4.03 20.76 7.45
CA ARG A 197 -4.37 21.78 6.46
C ARG A 197 -3.67 23.09 6.79
N VAL A 198 -2.75 23.53 5.92
CA VAL A 198 -1.92 24.73 6.13
C VAL A 198 -2.52 25.93 5.41
N LYS A 199 -3.05 25.73 4.20
CA LYS A 199 -3.82 26.73 3.44
C LYS A 199 -5.06 26.07 2.85
N LYS A 200 -5.93 26.87 2.23
CA LYS A 200 -7.06 26.33 1.46
C LYS A 200 -6.49 25.40 0.37
N ASP A 201 -6.94 24.16 0.37
CA ASP A 201 -6.55 23.10 -0.58
C ASP A 201 -5.05 22.76 -0.56
N VAL A 202 -4.33 23.12 0.51
CA VAL A 202 -2.92 22.73 0.73
C VAL A 202 -2.79 22.07 2.09
N ASP A 203 -2.56 20.77 2.03
CA ASP A 203 -2.31 19.96 3.20
C ASP A 203 -0.83 19.62 3.31
N LYS A 204 -0.33 19.49 4.54
CA LYS A 204 1.04 19.07 4.81
C LYS A 204 1.02 17.76 5.57
N GLY A 205 1.52 16.71 4.92
CA GLY A 205 1.86 15.45 5.57
C GLY A 205 3.05 15.62 6.52
N THR A 206 3.05 14.89 7.63
CA THR A 206 4.18 14.82 8.56
C THR A 206 4.32 13.39 9.05
N GLN A 207 5.40 12.75 8.63
CA GLN A 207 5.85 11.49 9.19
C GLN A 207 6.62 11.77 10.48
N HIS A 208 6.17 11.16 11.57
CA HIS A 208 6.79 11.30 12.88
C HIS A 208 7.90 10.26 13.04
N SER A 209 9.00 10.65 13.68
CA SER A 209 10.11 9.75 14.07
C SER A 209 10.52 9.94 15.54
N ASP A 210 9.73 10.69 16.29
CA ASP A 210 9.90 10.91 17.71
C ASP A 210 9.36 9.74 18.54
N MET A 211 9.88 9.60 19.75
CA MET A 211 9.49 8.57 20.69
C MET A 211 9.11 9.18 22.04
N PHE A 212 8.00 8.70 22.59
CA PHE A 212 7.47 9.14 23.87
C PHE A 212 7.20 7.95 24.78
N LEU A 213 7.24 8.21 26.08
CA LEU A 213 6.93 7.25 27.11
C LEU A 213 5.80 7.83 27.97
N LEU A 214 4.69 7.11 28.05
CA LEU A 214 3.58 7.38 28.94
C LEU A 214 3.81 6.61 30.24
N LYS A 215 4.05 7.32 31.35
CA LYS A 215 4.33 6.72 32.65
C LYS A 215 3.20 6.98 33.63
N PRO A 216 2.73 5.97 34.39
CA PRO A 216 1.89 6.22 35.55
C PRO A 216 2.74 6.84 36.66
N GLU A 217 2.21 7.83 37.38
CA GLU A 217 2.90 8.41 38.54
C GLU A 217 2.75 7.50 39.77
N GLU A 218 3.85 7.25 40.49
CA GLU A 218 3.82 6.47 41.73
C GLU A 218 3.10 7.27 42.83
N GLY A 219 1.98 6.75 43.34
CA GLY A 219 1.25 7.33 44.48
C GLY A 219 0.04 8.22 44.13
N GLY A 220 -0.26 8.43 42.85
CA GLY A 220 -1.49 9.12 42.40
C GLY A 220 -2.38 8.17 41.59
N GLU A 221 -3.55 7.81 42.11
CA GLU A 221 -4.55 7.06 41.33
C GLU A 221 -4.88 7.83 40.04
N GLY A 222 -4.54 7.25 38.89
CA GLY A 222 -4.91 7.79 37.58
C GLY A 222 -4.09 8.98 37.06
N LYS A 223 -2.97 9.34 37.70
CA LYS A 223 -2.06 10.36 37.15
C LYS A 223 -1.03 9.74 36.21
N TRP A 224 -0.87 10.36 35.05
CA TRP A 224 0.04 9.93 34.00
C TRP A 224 0.88 11.10 33.52
N THR A 225 2.09 10.82 33.05
CA THR A 225 3.02 11.84 32.58
C THR A 225 3.72 11.39 31.31
N TRP A 226 3.77 12.28 30.34
CA TRP A 226 4.53 12.13 29.11
C TRP A 226 5.99 12.47 29.33
N THR A 227 6.87 11.68 28.73
CA THR A 227 8.29 11.99 28.64
C THR A 227 8.78 11.66 27.24
N ARG A 228 9.34 12.65 26.53
CA ARG A 228 10.04 12.41 25.28
C ARG A 228 11.33 11.65 25.56
N ILE A 229 11.59 10.59 24.79
CA ILE A 229 12.80 9.79 24.92
C ILE A 229 13.57 9.78 23.60
N ASN A 230 14.88 9.68 23.69
CA ASN A 230 15.78 9.58 22.55
C ASN A 230 16.56 8.27 22.66
N PRO A 231 16.05 7.17 22.11
CA PRO A 231 16.75 5.89 22.13
C PRO A 231 18.08 5.96 21.38
N SER A 232 19.04 5.19 21.86
CA SER A 232 20.32 4.97 21.17
C SER A 232 20.21 3.84 20.13
N GLY A 233 21.23 3.66 19.29
CA GLY A 233 21.31 2.53 18.34
C GLY A 233 20.72 2.80 16.97
N VAL A 234 20.48 1.73 16.20
CA VAL A 234 20.05 1.80 14.80
C VAL A 234 18.53 1.71 14.76
N ARG A 235 17.88 2.87 14.58
CA ARG A 235 16.42 2.99 14.48
C ARG A 235 15.93 2.80 13.04
N PRO A 236 14.65 2.43 12.84
CA PRO A 236 14.02 2.45 11.53
C PRO A 236 14.11 3.84 10.88
N THR A 237 14.12 3.89 9.54
CA THR A 237 13.90 5.15 8.81
C THR A 237 12.46 5.62 9.02
N THR A 238 12.19 6.89 8.71
CA THR A 238 10.85 7.47 8.76
C THR A 238 9.90 6.68 7.88
N ARG A 239 8.85 6.12 8.50
CA ARG A 239 7.81 5.35 7.82
C ARG A 239 6.59 5.20 8.72
N SER A 240 5.46 4.88 8.12
CA SER A 240 4.20 4.55 8.78
C SER A 240 3.81 3.09 8.48
N GLY A 241 2.68 2.62 9.02
CA GLY A 241 2.15 1.30 8.68
C GLY A 241 3.04 0.10 9.09
N PHE A 242 4.05 0.31 9.93
CA PHE A 242 4.88 -0.79 10.43
C PHE A 242 4.07 -1.68 11.37
N SER A 243 4.42 -2.95 11.36
CA SER A 243 3.76 -3.96 12.18
C SER A 243 4.55 -4.20 13.46
N VAL A 244 3.85 -4.43 14.57
CA VAL A 244 4.47 -4.47 15.91
C VAL A 244 4.09 -5.74 16.65
N ALA A 245 5.07 -6.41 17.24
CA ALA A 245 4.85 -7.54 18.14
C ALA A 245 5.73 -7.43 19.40
N VAL A 246 5.22 -7.88 20.54
CA VAL A 246 6.03 -8.00 21.76
C VAL A 246 6.62 -9.41 21.79
N ILE A 247 7.95 -9.51 21.87
CA ILE A 247 8.68 -10.78 21.91
C ILE A 247 9.04 -11.16 23.37
N PRO A 248 9.43 -12.42 23.64
CA PRO A 248 9.95 -12.81 24.95
C PRO A 248 11.06 -11.85 25.42
N ASN A 249 11.16 -11.63 26.74
CA ASN A 249 11.99 -10.60 27.38
C ASN A 249 11.49 -9.15 27.22
N HIS A 250 10.23 -8.95 26.81
CA HIS A 250 9.59 -7.64 26.71
C HIS A 250 10.30 -6.65 25.76
N GLN A 251 10.96 -7.18 24.73
CA GLN A 251 11.44 -6.38 23.63
C GLN A 251 10.31 -6.18 22.62
N THR A 252 10.30 -5.04 21.94
CA THR A 252 9.35 -4.73 20.90
C THR A 252 9.99 -5.02 19.55
N LEU A 253 9.36 -5.85 18.74
CA LEU A 253 9.74 -6.14 17.38
C LEU A 253 8.89 -5.28 16.43
N VAL A 254 9.56 -4.72 15.42
CA VAL A 254 8.97 -3.89 14.36
C VAL A 254 9.35 -4.50 13.02
N PHE A 255 8.39 -4.62 12.11
CA PHE A 255 8.60 -5.17 10.78
C PHE A 255 7.95 -4.30 9.71
N GLY A 256 8.68 -4.06 8.62
CA GLY A 256 8.21 -3.41 7.40
C GLY A 256 7.71 -1.97 7.58
N GLY A 257 6.67 -1.62 6.84
CA GLY A 257 6.08 -0.28 6.79
C GLY A 257 6.21 0.38 5.42
N VAL A 258 5.70 1.60 5.31
CA VAL A 258 5.70 2.41 4.08
C VAL A 258 6.13 3.85 4.37
N CYS A 259 6.96 4.41 3.51
CA CYS A 259 7.31 5.83 3.50
C CYS A 259 6.75 6.45 2.22
N ASP A 260 5.68 7.22 2.35
CA ASP A 260 5.09 7.93 1.22
C ASP A 260 5.90 9.19 0.94
N GLU A 261 6.41 9.30 -0.29
CA GLU A 261 7.05 10.50 -0.83
C GLU A 261 6.03 11.23 -1.70
N GLU A 262 5.71 12.47 -1.32
CA GLU A 262 4.74 13.32 -2.00
C GLU A 262 5.52 14.34 -2.83
N GLU A 263 5.57 14.11 -4.15
CA GLU A 263 6.01 15.11 -5.13
C GLU A 263 4.80 15.90 -5.67
N GLU A 264 5.03 16.99 -6.40
CA GLU A 264 3.99 17.96 -6.76
C GLU A 264 2.84 17.36 -7.60
N GLU A 265 3.09 16.24 -8.30
CA GLU A 265 2.11 15.53 -9.13
C GLU A 265 2.04 14.00 -8.89
N SER A 266 2.82 13.45 -7.94
CA SER A 266 2.86 12.01 -7.66
C SER A 266 3.01 11.70 -6.17
N LEU A 267 2.42 10.58 -5.76
CA LEU A 267 2.59 10.01 -4.43
C LEU A 267 3.16 8.60 -4.61
N GLU A 268 4.42 8.38 -4.26
CA GLU A 268 5.06 7.06 -4.35
C GLU A 268 5.31 6.50 -2.94
N GLY A 269 4.76 5.31 -2.66
CA GLY A 269 4.98 4.59 -1.42
C GLY A 269 6.24 3.72 -1.46
N MET A 270 7.27 4.06 -0.68
CA MET A 270 8.43 3.18 -0.47
C MET A 270 8.14 2.15 0.62
N PHE A 271 7.93 0.89 0.23
CA PHE A 271 7.67 -0.21 1.16
C PHE A 271 8.97 -0.84 1.69
N PHE A 272 8.90 -1.42 2.89
CA PHE A 272 10.06 -2.06 3.52
C PHE A 272 9.73 -3.49 4.02
N ASN A 273 10.76 -4.33 4.15
CA ASN A 273 10.71 -5.68 4.73
C ASN A 273 11.74 -5.91 5.84
N ASP A 274 12.34 -4.84 6.37
CA ASP A 274 13.34 -4.89 7.41
C ASP A 274 12.73 -5.20 8.79
N LEU A 275 13.60 -5.69 9.68
CA LEU A 275 13.25 -6.05 11.04
C LEU A 275 14.02 -5.18 12.03
N TYR A 276 13.35 -4.68 13.06
CA TYR A 276 13.97 -3.94 14.15
C TYR A 276 13.50 -4.43 15.51
N PHE A 277 14.38 -4.29 16.50
CA PHE A 277 14.11 -4.58 17.89
C PHE A 277 14.34 -3.34 18.75
N TYR A 278 13.39 -3.03 19.60
CA TYR A 278 13.52 -2.01 20.64
C TYR A 278 13.60 -2.66 22.02
N ASP A 279 14.71 -2.42 22.70
CA ASP A 279 14.90 -2.77 24.10
C ASP A 279 14.53 -1.58 24.98
N ALA A 280 13.34 -1.65 25.59
CA ALA A 280 12.83 -0.61 26.47
C ALA A 280 13.63 -0.46 27.78
N THR A 281 14.34 -1.51 28.22
CA THR A 281 15.16 -1.48 29.44
C THR A 281 16.45 -0.71 29.20
N ARG A 282 17.07 -0.89 28.03
CA ARG A 282 18.30 -0.20 27.63
C ARG A 282 18.04 1.10 26.87
N ASN A 283 16.77 1.38 26.54
CA ASN A 283 16.34 2.44 25.64
C ASN A 283 17.18 2.47 24.36
N ARG A 284 17.20 1.33 23.64
CA ARG A 284 18.09 1.13 22.48
C ARG A 284 17.41 0.34 21.37
N TRP A 285 17.64 0.76 20.13
CA TRP A 285 17.25 0.06 18.91
C TRP A 285 18.36 -0.84 18.36
N PHE A 286 17.94 -1.93 17.71
CA PHE A 286 18.79 -2.89 17.03
C PHE A 286 18.16 -3.26 15.68
N ALA A 287 18.97 -3.35 14.63
CA ALA A 287 18.55 -3.95 13.37
C ALA A 287 18.55 -5.48 13.50
N GLY A 288 17.49 -6.12 13.03
CA GLY A 288 17.31 -7.56 13.01
C GLY A 288 17.83 -8.16 11.71
N GLN A 289 19.14 -8.41 11.63
CA GLN A 289 19.74 -9.07 10.48
C GLN A 289 19.77 -10.58 10.68
N LEU A 290 19.46 -11.32 9.61
CA LEU A 290 19.66 -12.76 9.57
C LEU A 290 21.15 -13.08 9.60
N LYS A 291 21.51 -14.12 10.35
CA LYS A 291 22.84 -14.71 10.35
C LYS A 291 22.97 -15.46 9.03
N GLY A 292 23.69 -14.85 8.08
CA GLY A 292 24.00 -15.50 6.82
C GLY A 292 24.63 -16.89 7.01
N PRO A 293 24.56 -17.77 5.99
CA PRO A 293 25.12 -19.10 6.08
C PRO A 293 26.59 -19.02 6.49
N LYS A 294 26.94 -19.69 7.57
CA LYS A 294 28.32 -19.75 8.06
C LYS A 294 29.17 -20.46 7.00
N LEU A 295 29.82 -19.70 6.12
CA LEU A 295 30.98 -20.20 5.39
C LEU A 295 32.02 -20.60 6.44
N GLU A 296 32.26 -21.90 6.60
CA GLU A 296 33.32 -22.41 7.45
C GLU A 296 34.64 -21.81 6.98
N LYS A 297 35.12 -20.78 7.70
CA LYS A 297 36.46 -20.25 7.50
C LYS A 297 37.45 -21.36 7.84
N LYS A 298 37.86 -22.09 6.81
CA LYS A 298 38.98 -23.04 6.85
C LYS A 298 40.18 -22.29 7.44
N ARG A 299 40.54 -22.61 8.68
CA ARG A 299 41.67 -22.03 9.40
C ARG A 299 42.95 -22.20 8.57
N ARG A 300 43.38 -21.16 7.85
CA ARG A 300 44.76 -21.08 7.35
C ARG A 300 45.66 -20.69 8.52
N ARG A 301 46.62 -21.57 8.79
CA ARG A 301 47.64 -21.48 9.83
C ARG A 301 48.91 -20.89 9.22
N ARG A 302 49.68 -20.13 10.02
CA ARG A 302 50.99 -19.44 9.79
C ARG A 302 50.84 -18.01 9.27
N GLY A 303 51.61 -17.02 9.73
CA GLY A 303 52.75 -16.99 10.64
C GLY A 303 53.16 -15.51 10.88
N ARG A 304 53.94 -15.28 11.94
CA ARG A 304 54.45 -13.99 12.42
C ARG A 304 55.50 -13.38 11.47
N ALA A 305 55.42 -12.08 11.19
CA ALA A 305 56.56 -11.22 10.83
C ALA A 305 56.22 -9.73 11.09
N GLU A 306 57.24 -8.98 11.49
CA GLU A 306 57.27 -7.65 12.12
C GLU A 306 57.35 -6.47 11.12
N GLU A 307 57.32 -5.27 11.69
CA GLU A 307 57.15 -3.89 11.19
C GLU A 307 58.08 -3.36 10.08
N SER A 308 57.64 -2.30 9.37
CA SER A 308 58.47 -1.12 9.10
C SER A 308 57.63 0.14 8.80
N GLU A 309 57.97 1.26 9.46
CA GLU A 309 57.47 2.63 9.27
C GLU A 309 58.10 3.36 8.05
N GLY A 310 57.44 4.41 7.53
CA GLY A 310 58.08 5.40 6.61
C GLY A 310 57.17 6.42 5.88
N ALA A 311 56.83 7.51 6.59
CA ALA A 311 56.42 8.91 6.26
C ALA A 311 55.98 9.47 4.86
N ALA A 312 54.91 10.32 4.94
CA ALA A 312 54.57 11.67 4.37
C ALA A 312 54.52 11.91 2.82
N ASP A 313 53.68 12.77 2.18
CA ASP A 313 52.90 13.98 2.54
C ASP A 313 51.82 14.33 1.45
N ARG A 314 50.73 15.05 1.84
CA ARG A 314 49.69 15.85 1.08
C ARG A 314 48.92 15.22 -0.12
N ASP A 315 47.62 15.43 -0.33
CA ASP A 315 46.84 16.69 -0.37
C ASP A 315 45.32 16.41 -0.22
N CYS A 316 44.55 17.45 0.14
CA CYS A 316 43.12 17.44 0.42
C CYS A 316 42.24 17.65 -0.82
N GLY A 317 41.14 16.89 -0.94
CA GLY A 317 40.05 17.19 -1.89
C GLY A 317 38.85 16.24 -1.78
N GLY A 318 37.67 16.80 -1.47
CA GLY A 318 36.32 16.29 -1.76
C GLY A 318 35.91 14.91 -1.20
N ALA A 319 35.14 14.88 -0.12
CA ALA A 319 34.42 13.68 0.30
C ALA A 319 33.05 13.63 -0.38
N ASP A 320 32.91 12.85 -1.45
CA ASP A 320 31.62 12.43 -1.96
C ASP A 320 30.97 11.44 -0.99
N VAL A 321 29.73 11.75 -0.61
CA VAL A 321 28.87 10.88 0.19
C VAL A 321 28.41 9.74 -0.74
N PRO A 322 28.57 8.45 -0.38
CA PRO A 322 28.04 7.38 -1.22
C PRO A 322 26.51 7.37 -1.13
N GLU A 323 25.85 7.58 -2.27
CA GLU A 323 24.41 7.42 -2.44
C GLU A 323 23.98 5.95 -2.19
N PRO A 324 22.74 5.72 -1.72
CA PRO A 324 22.21 4.37 -1.54
C PRO A 324 22.17 3.64 -2.89
N LEU A 325 22.62 2.38 -2.94
CA LEU A 325 22.48 1.55 -4.11
C LEU A 325 21.04 1.03 -4.19
N GLU A 326 20.32 1.49 -5.20
CA GLU A 326 19.01 0.99 -5.58
C GLU A 326 19.17 -0.33 -6.35
N VAL A 327 18.55 -1.40 -5.84
CA VAL A 327 18.40 -2.65 -6.57
C VAL A 327 16.98 -2.69 -7.11
N ILE A 328 16.85 -2.57 -8.43
CA ILE A 328 15.59 -2.69 -9.15
C ILE A 328 15.41 -4.17 -9.50
N THR A 329 14.39 -4.82 -8.93
CA THR A 329 14.01 -6.18 -9.33
C THR A 329 12.74 -6.11 -10.16
N GLU A 330 12.83 -6.49 -11.42
CA GLU A 330 11.69 -6.59 -12.32
C GLU A 330 11.09 -8.01 -12.22
N VAL A 331 9.82 -8.10 -11.81
CA VAL A 331 9.06 -9.34 -11.82
C VAL A 331 7.99 -9.21 -12.91
N VAL A 332 8.13 -10.01 -13.97
CA VAL A 332 7.17 -10.02 -15.09
C VAL A 332 6.04 -10.98 -14.77
N SER A 333 4.82 -10.45 -14.66
CA SER A 333 3.59 -11.25 -14.53
C SER A 333 3.17 -11.86 -15.87
N GLU A 334 2.37 -12.94 -15.87
CA GLU A 334 1.93 -13.65 -17.09
C GLU A 334 1.06 -12.79 -18.04
N ASP A 335 0.57 -11.64 -17.59
CA ASP A 335 -0.17 -10.64 -18.37
C ASP A 335 0.74 -9.59 -19.05
N GLY A 336 2.06 -9.70 -18.88
CA GLY A 336 3.05 -8.75 -19.40
C GLY A 336 3.23 -7.50 -18.53
N THR A 337 2.60 -7.43 -17.36
CA THR A 337 2.83 -6.35 -16.39
C THR A 337 4.19 -6.54 -15.73
N VAL A 338 5.10 -5.60 -15.98
CA VAL A 338 6.41 -5.54 -15.31
C VAL A 338 6.22 -4.87 -13.95
N VAL A 339 6.38 -5.64 -12.87
CA VAL A 339 6.34 -5.13 -11.50
C VAL A 339 7.76 -4.76 -11.11
N THR A 340 8.00 -3.46 -10.90
CA THR A 340 9.31 -2.93 -10.51
C THR A 340 9.37 -2.81 -9.00
N ILE A 341 10.04 -3.76 -8.34
CA ILE A 341 10.29 -3.70 -6.89
C ILE A 341 11.59 -2.93 -6.67
N ARG A 342 11.49 -1.70 -6.17
CA ARG A 342 12.64 -0.88 -5.77
C ARG A 342 13.09 -1.29 -4.37
N GLN A 343 14.28 -1.87 -4.24
CA GLN A 343 14.89 -2.24 -2.96
C GLN A 343 16.09 -1.33 -2.67
N VAL A 344 16.03 -0.52 -1.62
CA VAL A 344 17.16 0.30 -1.18
C VAL A 344 17.99 -0.47 -0.15
N LEU A 345 19.23 -0.81 -0.48
CA LEU A 345 20.17 -1.43 0.45
C LEU A 345 21.01 -0.35 1.14
N ALA A 346 21.16 -0.44 2.47
CA ALA A 346 22.05 0.44 3.23
C ALA A 346 23.53 0.13 2.92
N PRO A 347 24.41 1.14 2.80
CA PRO A 347 25.81 0.90 2.44
C PRO A 347 26.55 0.17 3.56
N SER A 348 26.98 -1.06 3.27
CA SER A 348 27.91 -1.82 4.10
C SER A 348 29.32 -1.27 3.92
N GLY A 349 29.82 -0.50 4.88
CA GLY A 349 31.19 -0.01 4.88
C GLY A 349 32.19 -1.10 5.23
N VAL A 350 33.00 -1.54 4.26
CA VAL A 350 34.40 -1.96 4.46
C VAL A 350 35.19 -1.66 3.19
N VAL A 351 36.19 -0.78 3.30
CA VAL A 351 37.21 -0.49 2.28
C VAL A 351 38.27 -1.60 2.29
N GLY A 352 38.65 -2.14 1.12
CA GLY A 352 39.90 -2.90 0.98
C GLY A 352 40.04 -3.83 -0.23
N GLN A 353 40.70 -3.30 -1.28
CA GLN A 353 41.40 -3.97 -2.42
C GLN A 353 40.63 -4.86 -3.43
N PRO A 354 40.92 -4.73 -4.74
CA PRO A 354 40.37 -5.63 -5.77
C PRO A 354 41.09 -7.00 -5.73
N PRO A 355 40.39 -8.13 -5.93
CA PRO A 355 41.05 -9.42 -6.12
C PRO A 355 41.63 -9.52 -7.55
N PRO A 356 42.68 -10.33 -7.75
CA PRO A 356 43.30 -10.51 -9.06
C PRO A 356 42.39 -11.32 -9.98
N GLU A 357 42.48 -11.02 -11.28
CA GLU A 357 41.90 -11.82 -12.36
C GLU A 357 42.47 -13.24 -12.32
N ASP A 358 41.65 -14.22 -11.93
CA ASP A 358 41.89 -15.63 -12.20
C ASP A 358 40.58 -16.28 -12.62
N GLU A 359 40.57 -16.77 -13.86
CA GLU A 359 39.49 -17.50 -14.51
C GLU A 359 39.12 -18.80 -13.78
N ASN A 360 37.85 -19.19 -13.94
CA ASN A 360 37.28 -20.53 -13.72
C ASN A 360 37.12 -21.00 -12.27
N GLY A 361 35.99 -20.61 -11.67
CA GLY A 361 35.36 -21.31 -10.56
C GLY A 361 33.84 -21.19 -10.67
N ALA A 362 33.15 -22.30 -10.88
CA ALA A 362 31.70 -22.37 -11.02
C ALA A 362 30.99 -21.63 -9.87
N VAL A 363 30.16 -20.65 -10.24
CA VAL A 363 29.22 -19.99 -9.33
C VAL A 363 28.16 -21.04 -8.99
N GLU A 364 28.30 -21.74 -7.86
CA GLU A 364 27.15 -22.39 -7.26
C GLU A 364 26.22 -21.27 -6.81
N ALA A 365 25.19 -21.03 -7.62
CA ALA A 365 24.11 -20.13 -7.30
C ALA A 365 23.49 -20.58 -5.97
N SER A 366 23.73 -19.80 -4.91
CA SER A 366 22.89 -19.86 -3.73
C SER A 366 21.46 -19.62 -4.18
N GLY A 367 20.57 -20.60 -3.96
CA GLY A 367 19.16 -20.48 -4.33
C GLY A 367 18.55 -19.18 -3.77
N PRO A 368 17.45 -18.69 -4.37
CA PRO A 368 16.83 -17.44 -3.94
C PRO A 368 16.51 -17.49 -2.44
N SER A 369 17.05 -16.55 -1.68
CA SER A 369 16.71 -16.39 -0.26
C SER A 369 15.23 -16.08 -0.18
N VAL A 370 14.47 -17.00 0.40
CA VAL A 370 13.03 -16.86 0.54
C VAL A 370 12.77 -15.86 1.66
N GLU A 371 12.51 -14.60 1.33
CA GLU A 371 12.20 -13.55 2.31
C GLU A 371 10.83 -12.91 1.99
N PRO A 372 10.10 -12.38 2.99
CA PRO A 372 8.90 -11.61 2.72
C PRO A 372 9.22 -10.38 1.87
N CYS A 373 8.41 -10.12 0.85
CA CYS A 373 8.51 -8.88 0.09
C CYS A 373 8.25 -7.65 0.97
N PRO A 374 8.73 -6.46 0.56
CA PRO A 374 8.38 -5.19 1.18
C PRO A 374 6.86 -5.02 1.32
N ARG A 375 6.40 -4.62 2.51
CA ARG A 375 4.98 -4.53 2.83
C ARG A 375 4.69 -3.64 4.04
N SER A 376 3.49 -3.10 4.08
CA SER A 376 2.93 -2.41 5.25
C SER A 376 1.73 -3.17 5.81
N ASN A 377 1.33 -2.84 7.04
CA ASN A 377 0.12 -3.36 7.70
C ASN A 377 0.02 -4.90 7.77
N ALA A 378 1.15 -5.61 7.76
CA ALA A 378 1.19 -7.05 7.95
C ALA A 378 0.74 -7.44 9.36
N MET A 379 0.13 -8.62 9.52
CA MET A 379 -0.24 -9.15 10.83
C MET A 379 0.94 -9.90 11.43
N LEU A 380 1.31 -9.55 12.68
CA LEU A 380 2.37 -10.23 13.40
C LEU A 380 1.83 -11.01 14.59
N ALA A 381 2.34 -12.22 14.78
CA ALA A 381 2.13 -13.00 15.99
C ALA A 381 3.43 -13.68 16.42
N VAL A 382 3.69 -13.75 17.72
CA VAL A 382 4.87 -14.44 18.25
C VAL A 382 4.42 -15.56 19.17
N LYS A 383 4.87 -16.78 18.91
CA LYS A 383 4.54 -17.94 19.75
C LYS A 383 5.70 -18.93 19.78
N HIS A 384 6.07 -19.33 21.00
CA HIS A 384 7.18 -20.26 21.26
C HIS A 384 8.52 -19.85 20.61
N GLY A 385 8.80 -18.54 20.54
CA GLY A 385 10.03 -18.02 19.92
C GLY A 385 10.01 -17.93 18.40
N LEU A 386 8.88 -18.27 17.77
CA LEU A 386 8.67 -18.11 16.33
C LEU A 386 7.84 -16.84 16.09
N LEU A 387 8.31 -15.98 15.19
CA LEU A 387 7.56 -14.88 14.61
C LEU A 387 6.78 -15.39 13.40
N TYR A 388 5.51 -15.03 13.30
CA TYR A 388 4.68 -15.25 12.14
C TYR A 388 4.32 -13.90 11.54
N VAL A 389 4.48 -13.79 10.22
CA VAL A 389 4.14 -12.61 9.42
C VAL A 389 3.09 -13.05 8.40
N TYR A 390 1.89 -12.50 8.48
CA TYR A 390 0.79 -12.84 7.57
C TYR A 390 0.32 -11.62 6.80
N GLY A 391 0.24 -11.78 5.48
CA GLY A 391 -0.30 -10.79 4.56
C GLY A 391 0.35 -9.41 4.68
N GLY A 392 -0.49 -8.39 4.60
CA GLY A 392 -0.08 -6.99 4.47
C GLY A 392 -0.49 -6.43 3.12
N MET A 393 0.05 -5.27 2.78
CA MET A 393 -0.21 -4.62 1.51
C MET A 393 1.06 -4.01 0.93
N PHE A 394 1.10 -3.88 -0.39
CA PHE A 394 2.07 -3.08 -1.12
C PHE A 394 1.39 -2.39 -2.30
N GLU A 395 2.06 -1.43 -2.92
CA GLU A 395 1.55 -0.71 -4.10
C GLU A 395 2.38 -1.06 -5.32
N ALA A 396 1.70 -1.21 -6.46
CA ALA A 396 2.30 -1.44 -7.77
C ALA A 396 1.69 -0.45 -8.78
N GLY A 397 2.38 0.68 -8.98
CA GLY A 397 1.78 1.83 -9.67
C GLY A 397 0.57 2.35 -8.88
N ASP A 398 -0.54 2.57 -9.56
CA ASP A 398 -1.78 3.07 -8.94
C ASP A 398 -2.58 1.99 -8.20
N ARG A 399 -2.11 0.73 -8.19
CA ARG A 399 -2.86 -0.40 -7.63
C ARG A 399 -2.34 -0.80 -6.26
N GLN A 400 -3.26 -0.93 -5.31
CA GLN A 400 -3.01 -1.52 -4.00
C GLN A 400 -3.19 -3.04 -4.05
N VAL A 401 -2.16 -3.78 -3.64
CA VAL A 401 -2.16 -5.24 -3.63
C VAL A 401 -2.20 -5.76 -2.19
N THR A 402 -3.19 -6.58 -1.87
CA THR A 402 -3.28 -7.27 -0.57
C THR A 402 -2.62 -8.64 -0.65
N LEU A 403 -1.77 -8.93 0.32
CA LEU A 403 -0.99 -10.16 0.41
C LEU A 403 -1.73 -11.21 1.26
N ASN A 404 -1.66 -12.48 0.86
CA ASN A 404 -2.25 -13.64 1.55
C ASN A 404 -1.20 -14.71 1.95
N ASP A 405 0.07 -14.38 1.85
CA ASP A 405 1.20 -15.22 2.20
C ASP A 405 1.42 -15.30 3.72
N LEU A 406 2.08 -16.37 4.18
CA LEU A 406 2.40 -16.59 5.58
C LEU A 406 3.86 -17.03 5.71
N TYR A 407 4.64 -16.25 6.45
CA TYR A 407 6.03 -16.55 6.79
C TYR A 407 6.21 -16.81 8.27
N CYS A 408 7.29 -17.53 8.58
CA CYS A 408 7.73 -17.83 9.93
C CYS A 408 9.23 -17.61 10.08
N LEU A 409 9.67 -17.03 11.19
CA LEU A 409 11.07 -16.80 11.53
C LEU A 409 11.37 -17.24 12.96
N ASP A 410 12.42 -18.03 13.16
CA ASP A 410 12.92 -18.38 14.49
C ASP A 410 13.75 -17.23 15.07
N LEU A 411 13.21 -16.56 16.10
CA LEU A 411 13.84 -15.39 16.72
C LEU A 411 15.09 -15.72 17.56
N HIS A 412 15.33 -16.99 17.90
CA HIS A 412 16.54 -17.40 18.61
C HIS A 412 17.68 -17.68 17.62
N LYS A 413 17.36 -18.36 16.53
CA LYS A 413 18.33 -18.69 15.49
C LYS A 413 18.64 -17.48 14.62
N MET A 414 17.61 -16.79 14.14
CA MET A 414 17.70 -15.69 13.17
C MET A 414 18.52 -16.11 11.95
N GLU A 415 18.24 -17.27 11.35
CA GLU A 415 19.03 -17.85 10.25
C GLU A 415 18.31 -17.71 8.91
N GLU A 416 17.04 -18.14 8.84
CA GLU A 416 16.26 -18.16 7.61
C GLU A 416 14.77 -17.92 7.89
N TRP A 417 14.07 -17.38 6.90
CA TRP A 417 12.61 -17.36 6.86
C TRP A 417 12.09 -18.67 6.29
N LYS A 418 10.99 -19.16 6.87
CA LYS A 418 10.25 -20.31 6.37
C LYS A 418 8.91 -19.84 5.82
N THR A 419 8.65 -20.08 4.55
CA THR A 419 7.31 -19.91 3.97
C THR A 419 6.42 -21.06 4.40
N LEU A 420 5.25 -20.71 4.93
CA LEU A 420 4.19 -21.65 5.31
C LEU A 420 3.04 -21.63 4.31
N VAL A 421 2.70 -20.44 3.82
CA VAL A 421 1.75 -20.24 2.72
C VAL A 421 2.43 -19.34 1.70
N GLU A 422 2.62 -19.84 0.49
CA GLU A 422 3.10 -19.05 -0.63
C GLU A 422 2.00 -18.11 -1.10
N MET A 423 2.41 -16.95 -1.60
CA MET A 423 1.49 -16.04 -2.29
C MET A 423 0.93 -16.77 -3.51
N ASP A 424 -0.39 -16.93 -3.58
CA ASP A 424 -1.05 -17.46 -4.77
C ASP A 424 -1.53 -16.28 -5.63
N PRO A 425 -0.91 -16.00 -6.79
CA PRO A 425 -1.34 -14.94 -7.69
C PRO A 425 -2.79 -15.16 -8.18
N LYS A 426 -3.31 -16.39 -8.15
CA LYS A 426 -4.66 -16.74 -8.61
C LYS A 426 -5.74 -16.48 -7.57
N MET A 427 -5.38 -16.38 -6.28
CA MET A 427 -6.30 -15.95 -5.22
C MET A 427 -6.44 -14.42 -5.14
N GLN A 428 -5.70 -13.67 -5.95
CA GLN A 428 -6.06 -12.29 -6.25
C GLN A 428 -7.28 -12.33 -7.15
N GLU A 429 -8.47 -12.40 -6.53
CA GLU A 429 -9.74 -12.30 -7.23
C GLU A 429 -9.86 -10.89 -7.82
N TRP A 430 -9.43 -10.74 -9.06
CA TRP A 430 -9.83 -9.64 -9.91
C TRP A 430 -11.25 -9.95 -10.36
N LEU A 431 -12.25 -9.35 -9.72
CA LEU A 431 -13.63 -9.48 -10.17
C LEU A 431 -13.74 -8.84 -11.56
N GLU A 432 -13.66 -9.67 -12.60
CA GLU A 432 -14.29 -9.37 -13.86
C GLU A 432 -15.79 -9.51 -13.62
N GLU A 433 -16.50 -8.40 -13.46
CA GLU A 433 -17.96 -8.48 -13.35
C GLU A 433 -18.52 -9.16 -14.59
N THR A 434 -19.14 -10.31 -14.33
CA THR A 434 -20.10 -10.95 -15.21
C THR A 434 -21.38 -10.12 -15.10
N ASP A 435 -21.82 -9.54 -16.23
CA ASP A 435 -23.08 -8.81 -16.34
C ASP A 435 -24.22 -9.64 -15.72
N SER A 436 -24.62 -9.30 -14.49
CA SER A 436 -25.81 -9.85 -13.85
C SER A 436 -27.01 -9.06 -14.32
N GLU A 437 -27.61 -9.55 -15.40
CA GLU A 437 -28.93 -9.15 -15.86
C GLU A 437 -29.98 -9.67 -14.86
N GLU A 438 -30.33 -8.84 -13.87
CA GLU A 438 -31.64 -8.94 -13.22
C GLU A 438 -32.54 -7.80 -13.71
N ASP A 439 -33.42 -8.21 -14.62
CA ASP A 439 -34.51 -7.46 -15.23
C ASP A 439 -35.39 -6.73 -14.21
N SER A 440 -35.51 -5.40 -14.37
CA SER A 440 -36.77 -4.72 -14.05
C SER A 440 -37.13 -3.77 -15.20
N SER A 441 -38.06 -4.27 -16.02
CA SER A 441 -38.60 -3.63 -17.21
C SER A 441 -39.49 -2.42 -16.87
N SER A 442 -39.22 -1.27 -17.49
CA SER A 442 -40.28 -0.42 -18.05
C SER A 442 -39.72 0.51 -19.11
N ASP A 443 -40.43 0.55 -20.22
CA ASP A 443 -39.99 0.81 -21.59
C ASP A 443 -39.95 2.31 -21.98
N GLU A 444 -39.28 2.53 -23.12
CA GLU A 444 -39.54 3.50 -24.19
C GLU A 444 -38.52 4.61 -24.50
N GLY A 445 -37.90 4.47 -25.69
CA GLY A 445 -37.96 5.53 -26.70
C GLY A 445 -36.64 6.15 -27.21
N ALA A 446 -36.12 5.55 -28.28
CA ALA A 446 -35.68 6.13 -29.57
C ALA A 446 -34.48 7.14 -29.69
N GLU A 447 -33.49 6.68 -30.45
CA GLU A 447 -32.79 7.26 -31.64
C GLU A 447 -32.00 8.59 -31.64
N GLY A 448 -30.89 8.57 -32.41
CA GLY A 448 -30.09 9.70 -32.94
C GLY A 448 -28.88 10.09 -32.06
N ALA A 449 -27.63 9.72 -32.34
CA ALA A 449 -26.74 9.98 -33.49
C ALA A 449 -26.29 11.46 -33.60
N ASP A 450 -24.98 11.58 -33.87
CA ASP A 450 -24.13 12.74 -34.20
C ASP A 450 -23.65 13.57 -33.01
N GLU A 451 -22.36 13.51 -32.62
CA GLU A 451 -21.10 13.85 -33.34
C GLU A 451 -21.07 15.33 -33.72
N ASP A 452 -20.22 16.08 -33.01
CA ASP A 452 -19.54 17.28 -33.50
C ASP A 452 -18.26 17.48 -32.63
N GLN A 453 -17.14 17.12 -33.24
CA GLN A 453 -15.78 17.69 -33.07
C GLN A 453 -15.84 19.20 -33.43
N GLU A 454 -14.94 20.13 -33.10
CA GLU A 454 -13.64 20.21 -32.43
C GLU A 454 -13.48 21.71 -32.03
N GLU A 455 -12.50 22.17 -31.25
CA GLU A 455 -11.14 22.46 -31.68
C GLU A 455 -10.26 22.70 -30.44
N ASP A 456 -9.11 22.03 -30.40
CA ASP A 456 -7.96 22.39 -29.58
C ASP A 456 -6.80 22.76 -30.52
N SER A 457 -6.07 23.80 -30.13
CA SER A 457 -4.99 24.39 -30.91
C SER A 457 -3.64 23.89 -30.39
N GLY A 458 -2.85 23.27 -31.25
CA GLY A 458 -1.46 22.94 -30.97
C GLY A 458 -0.73 22.58 -32.26
N GLU A 459 0.27 23.38 -32.59
CA GLU A 459 1.14 23.30 -33.78
C GLU A 459 1.91 21.96 -33.82
N GLU A 460 2.14 21.38 -35.00
CA GLU A 460 3.45 20.82 -35.40
C GLU A 460 3.48 20.22 -36.83
N GLU A 461 4.60 20.51 -37.51
CA GLU A 461 5.26 19.75 -38.59
C GLU A 461 4.50 19.44 -39.89
N ALA A 462 5.04 19.97 -41.00
CA ALA A 462 4.58 19.73 -42.36
C ALA A 462 4.94 18.31 -42.84
N ASP A 463 3.96 17.43 -43.01
CA ASP A 463 4.10 16.09 -43.61
C ASP A 463 3.36 16.01 -44.99
N PRO A 464 3.80 15.14 -45.93
CA PRO A 464 3.59 15.28 -47.36
C PRO A 464 2.18 14.87 -47.80
N GLN A 465 1.61 15.69 -48.67
CA GLN A 465 0.31 15.54 -49.34
C GLN A 465 -0.06 14.07 -49.59
N HIS A 466 -1.19 13.62 -49.02
CA HIS A 466 -1.72 12.28 -49.26
C HIS A 466 -1.91 12.02 -50.77
N PRO A 467 -1.70 10.78 -51.25
CA PRO A 467 -1.91 10.46 -52.66
C PRO A 467 -3.37 10.65 -53.07
N GLU A 468 -3.63 11.62 -53.94
CA GLU A 468 -4.98 11.94 -54.41
C GLU A 468 -5.65 10.76 -55.15
N VAL A 469 -6.97 10.68 -55.02
CA VAL A 469 -7.81 9.73 -55.75
C VAL A 469 -8.10 10.31 -57.13
N VAL A 470 -7.79 9.54 -58.17
CA VAL A 470 -8.03 9.99 -59.55
C VAL A 470 -9.54 9.94 -59.83
N PRO A 471 -10.14 10.95 -60.49
CA PRO A 471 -11.58 10.96 -60.76
C PRO A 471 -12.05 9.70 -61.52
N GLY A 472 -12.93 8.92 -60.88
CA GLY A 472 -13.47 7.68 -61.42
C GLY A 472 -12.64 6.41 -61.15
N GLU A 473 -11.53 6.52 -60.41
CA GLU A 473 -10.76 5.38 -59.91
C GLU A 473 -11.61 4.58 -58.92
N GLN A 474 -11.56 3.24 -58.98
CA GLN A 474 -12.20 2.40 -57.98
C GLN A 474 -11.21 2.06 -56.86
N TYR A 475 -11.74 1.80 -55.66
CA TYR A 475 -10.92 1.48 -54.49
C TYR A 475 -9.98 0.29 -54.72
N ALA A 476 -10.40 -0.67 -55.55
CA ALA A 476 -9.60 -1.84 -55.94
C ALA A 476 -8.32 -1.47 -56.70
N ASP A 477 -8.29 -0.33 -57.39
CA ASP A 477 -7.13 0.17 -58.14
C ASP A 477 -6.33 1.20 -57.32
N TYR A 478 -7.01 1.96 -56.45
CA TYR A 478 -6.40 2.93 -55.54
C TYR A 478 -5.53 2.28 -54.46
N LEU A 479 -6.02 1.20 -53.84
CA LEU A 479 -5.34 0.56 -52.72
C LEU A 479 -3.95 0.04 -53.11
N PRO A 480 -3.76 -0.77 -54.18
CA PRO A 480 -2.42 -1.27 -54.55
C PRO A 480 -1.45 -0.15 -54.96
N ARG A 481 -1.96 0.95 -55.53
CA ARG A 481 -1.15 2.11 -55.94
C ARG A 481 -0.61 2.90 -54.75
N THR A 482 -1.35 2.93 -53.65
CA THR A 482 -1.05 3.78 -52.48
C THR A 482 -0.66 2.98 -51.22
N GLU A 483 -0.70 1.65 -51.29
CA GLU A 483 -0.47 0.74 -50.16
C GLU A 483 0.85 1.00 -49.44
N GLN A 484 1.94 1.27 -50.17
CA GLN A 484 3.26 1.54 -49.58
C GLN A 484 3.28 2.84 -48.77
N TYR A 485 2.54 3.85 -49.19
CA TYR A 485 2.42 5.12 -48.46
C TYR A 485 1.64 4.90 -47.15
N TRP A 486 0.47 4.26 -47.24
CA TRP A 486 -0.38 4.00 -46.08
C TRP A 486 0.24 3.01 -45.09
N LEU A 487 1.03 2.05 -45.56
CA LEU A 487 1.82 1.16 -44.70
C LEU A 487 2.86 1.93 -43.90
N LYS A 488 3.59 2.86 -44.54
CA LYS A 488 4.59 3.68 -43.85
C LYS A 488 3.94 4.54 -42.76
N LEU A 489 2.78 5.14 -43.05
CA LEU A 489 2.03 5.94 -42.09
C LEU A 489 1.45 5.07 -40.96
N ALA A 490 0.96 3.87 -41.27
CA ALA A 490 0.46 2.92 -40.29
C ALA A 490 1.57 2.43 -39.35
N TRP A 491 2.80 2.23 -39.84
CA TRP A 491 3.93 1.88 -38.98
C TRP A 491 4.30 2.99 -37.99
N ASN A 492 4.19 4.25 -38.39
CA ASN A 492 4.37 5.38 -37.47
C ASN A 492 3.29 5.40 -36.37
N HIS A 493 2.05 5.03 -36.70
CA HIS A 493 0.94 4.99 -35.72
C HIS A 493 0.96 3.78 -34.79
N VAL A 494 1.38 2.61 -35.28
CA VAL A 494 1.29 1.35 -34.52
C VAL A 494 2.63 0.99 -33.86
N GLY A 495 3.73 1.63 -34.25
CA GLY A 495 5.07 1.42 -33.72
C GLY A 495 5.82 0.24 -34.38
N PRO A 496 7.16 0.25 -34.41
CA PRO A 496 7.99 -0.69 -35.18
C PRO A 496 7.97 -2.14 -34.64
N GLU A 497 7.52 -2.37 -33.40
CA GLU A 497 7.45 -3.70 -32.78
C GLU A 497 6.14 -4.45 -33.08
N ALA A 498 5.19 -3.79 -33.77
CA ALA A 498 3.91 -4.39 -34.07
C ALA A 498 4.01 -5.52 -35.11
N LYS A 499 3.12 -6.52 -35.02
CA LYS A 499 3.05 -7.58 -36.05
C LYS A 499 2.63 -6.95 -37.40
N GLU A 500 3.33 -7.30 -38.48
CA GLU A 500 3.11 -6.77 -39.84
C GLU A 500 1.64 -6.84 -40.31
N LYS A 501 0.93 -7.91 -39.94
CA LYS A 501 -0.50 -8.07 -40.23
C LYS A 501 -1.40 -7.01 -39.58
N ARG A 502 -0.98 -6.43 -38.45
CA ARG A 502 -1.69 -5.33 -37.75
C ARG A 502 -1.43 -4.01 -38.46
N ALA A 503 -0.19 -3.72 -38.83
CA ALA A 503 0.17 -2.53 -39.61
C ALA A 503 -0.55 -2.52 -40.98
N LEU A 504 -0.60 -3.67 -41.67
CA LEU A 504 -1.31 -3.80 -42.95
C LEU A 504 -2.81 -3.54 -42.82
N LYS A 505 -3.46 -4.03 -41.75
CA LYS A 505 -4.88 -3.77 -41.51
C LYS A 505 -5.17 -2.30 -41.24
N VAL A 506 -4.29 -1.63 -40.49
CA VAL A 506 -4.42 -0.20 -40.20
C VAL A 506 -4.20 0.61 -41.48
N ALA A 507 -3.18 0.27 -42.27
CA ALA A 507 -2.92 0.91 -43.56
C ALA A 507 -4.11 0.81 -44.53
N GLN A 508 -4.71 -0.39 -44.65
CA GLN A 508 -5.88 -0.61 -45.51
C GLN A 508 -7.11 0.16 -45.01
N ALA A 509 -7.30 0.24 -43.68
CA ALA A 509 -8.39 1.02 -43.10
C ALA A 509 -8.22 2.52 -43.40
N MET A 510 -7.02 3.08 -43.20
CA MET A 510 -6.71 4.48 -43.47
C MET A 510 -6.87 4.83 -44.96
N ALA A 511 -6.37 3.97 -45.84
CA ALA A 511 -6.54 4.14 -47.29
C ALA A 511 -8.02 4.13 -47.70
N LYS A 512 -8.84 3.33 -47.02
CA LYS A 512 -10.28 3.23 -47.32
C LYS A 512 -11.05 4.46 -46.88
N THR A 513 -10.83 4.93 -45.65
CA THR A 513 -11.48 6.14 -45.15
C THR A 513 -11.15 7.34 -46.01
N PHE A 514 -9.87 7.53 -46.37
CA PHE A 514 -9.47 8.65 -47.23
C PHE A 514 -10.09 8.56 -48.63
N PHE A 515 -10.13 7.37 -49.22
CA PHE A 515 -10.78 7.17 -50.52
C PHE A 515 -12.27 7.49 -50.47
N ASP A 516 -12.99 6.99 -49.46
CA ASP A 516 -14.43 7.19 -49.31
C ASP A 516 -14.78 8.68 -49.07
N GLU A 517 -13.97 9.40 -48.29
CA GLU A 517 -14.11 10.86 -48.07
C GLU A 517 -13.87 11.65 -49.36
N SER A 518 -12.80 11.34 -50.10
CA SER A 518 -12.48 12.06 -51.34
C SER A 518 -13.54 11.92 -52.44
N ILE A 519 -14.26 10.79 -52.50
CA ILE A 519 -15.37 10.60 -53.43
C ILE A 519 -16.62 11.37 -52.98
N GLN A 520 -16.84 11.51 -51.67
CA GLN A 520 -17.96 12.30 -51.15
C GLN A 520 -17.79 13.79 -51.42
N ASP A 521 -16.56 14.31 -51.28
CA ASP A 521 -16.24 15.71 -51.58
C ASP A 521 -16.36 16.01 -53.07
N ALA A 522 -15.86 15.12 -53.94
CA ALA A 522 -16.01 15.26 -55.40
C ALA A 522 -17.47 15.24 -55.87
N ALA A 523 -18.38 14.60 -55.12
CA ALA A 523 -19.82 14.57 -55.41
C ALA A 523 -20.57 15.83 -54.96
N GLN A 524 -20.01 16.60 -54.01
CA GLN A 524 -20.57 17.88 -53.58
C GLN A 524 -20.17 19.04 -54.50
N ASP A 525 -19.01 18.97 -55.15
CA ASP A 525 -18.46 20.05 -55.99
C ASP A 525 -18.99 20.07 -57.44
N GLN A 526 -19.85 19.12 -57.83
CA GLN A 526 -20.54 19.09 -59.14
C GLN A 526 -22.03 19.47 -59.09
N ARG A 527 -22.49 20.19 -58.04
CA ARG A 527 -23.87 20.69 -57.93
C ARG A 527 -24.03 22.20 -58.08
#